data_AF-A0A7J3WH91-F1
#
_entry.id   AF-A0A7J3WH91-F1
#
_cell.length_a   1.000
_cell.length_b   1.000
_cell.length_c   1.000
_cell.angle_alpha   90.00
_cell.angle_beta   90.00
_cell.angle_gamma   90.00
#
_symmetry.space_group_name_H-M   'P 1'
#
loop_
_entity.id
_entity.type
_entity.pdbx_description
1 polymer ?
#
loop_
_entity_poly.entity_id
_entity_poly.type
_entity_poly.pdbx_seq_one_letter_code
_entity_poly.pdbx_strand_id
1 'polypeptide(L)' 'MVKEVKELRGKSLEELREELEAARTELRNAGIKIITTGRGENMPSIRNLRRRIARILTIMKEKEIGRS' A
#
# COMPACT_ATOMS: atom_id res chain seq x y z
N MET A 1 2.10 -10.10 7.89
CA MET A 1 0.78 -9.46 7.66
C MET A 1 0.23 -8.79 8.92
N VAL A 2 0.21 -9.45 10.09
CA VAL A 2 -0.31 -8.83 11.35
C VAL A 2 0.56 -7.67 11.86
N LYS A 3 1.89 -7.77 11.72
CA LYS A 3 2.83 -6.72 12.16
C LYS A 3 2.67 -5.39 11.38
N GLU A 4 2.60 -5.49 10.05
CA GLU A 4 2.39 -4.35 9.14
C GLU A 4 1.13 -3.55 9.48
N VAL A 5 0.00 -4.22 9.78
CA VAL A 5 -1.25 -3.53 10.14
C VAL A 5 -1.14 -2.78 11.48
N LYS A 6 -0.45 -3.37 12.46
CA LYS A 6 -0.21 -2.70 13.76
C LYS A 6 0.65 -1.44 13.59
N GLU A 7 1.69 -1.53 12.76
CA GLU A 7 2.56 -0.39 12.44
C GLU A 7 1.78 0.72 11.72
N LEU A 8 0.96 0.38 10.72
CA LEU A 8 0.11 1.36 10.02
C LEU A 8 -0.88 2.05 10.96
N ARG A 9 -1.46 1.34 11.94
CA ARG A 9 -2.38 1.95 12.91
C ARG A 9 -1.70 2.93 13.87
N GLY A 10 -0.42 2.71 14.16
CA GLY A 10 0.38 3.61 15.01
C GLY A 10 0.75 4.94 14.35
N LYS A 11 0.59 5.07 13.03
CA LYS A 11 0.95 6.26 12.26
C LYS A 11 -0.11 7.36 12.31
N SER A 12 0.32 8.59 12.08
CA SER A 12 -0.56 9.75 11.86
C SER A 12 -1.25 9.69 10.49
N LEU A 13 -2.24 10.56 10.28
CA LEU A 13 -2.90 10.68 8.97
C LEU A 13 -1.94 11.21 7.89
N GLU A 14 -1.04 12.14 8.23
CA GLU A 14 0.00 12.60 7.30
C GLU A 14 0.94 11.47 6.90
N GLU A 15 1.46 10.71 7.87
CA GLU A 15 2.37 9.60 7.61
C GLU A 15 1.72 8.51 6.74
N LEU A 16 0.43 8.22 6.97
CA LEU A 16 -0.33 7.29 6.14
C LEU A 16 -0.53 7.80 4.70
N ARG A 17 -0.67 9.12 4.50
CA ARG A 17 -0.74 9.72 3.15
C ARG A 17 0.59 9.59 2.43
N GLU A 18 1.70 9.86 3.10
CA GLU A 18 3.04 9.67 2.51
C GLU A 18 3.27 8.21 2.11
N GLU A 19 2.89 7.27 2.97
CA GLU A 19 3.00 5.85 2.66
C GLU A 19 2.09 5.39 1.52
N LEU A 20 0.90 5.98 1.42
CA LEU A 20 -0.02 5.72 0.32
C LEU A 20 0.59 6.16 -1.02
N GLU A 21 1.18 7.35 -1.07
CA GLU A 21 1.83 7.88 -2.28
C GLU A 21 3.08 7.08 -2.67
N ALA A 22 3.89 6.70 -1.68
CA ALA A 22 5.03 5.81 -1.91
C ALA A 22 4.58 4.45 -2.49
N ALA A 23 3.56 3.82 -1.89
CA ALA A 23 3.04 2.54 -2.36
C ALA A 23 2.40 2.61 -3.76
N ARG A 24 1.71 3.72 -4.08
CA ARG A 24 1.16 3.98 -5.43
C ARG A 24 2.27 4.15 -6.47
N THR A 25 3.33 4.88 -6.12
CA THR A 25 4.49 5.07 -6.99
C THR A 25 5.20 3.75 -7.26
N GLU A 26 5.41 2.94 -6.23
CA GLU A 26 6.00 1.61 -6.34
C GLU A 26 5.15 0.69 -7.23
N LEU A 27 3.83 0.71 -7.05
CA LEU A 27 2.89 -0.05 -7.89
C LEU A 27 2.97 0.38 -9.36
N ARG A 28 3.05 1.68 -9.64
CA ARG A 28 3.21 2.21 -11.01
C ARG A 28 4.51 1.72 -11.64
N ASN A 29 5.62 1.81 -10.92
CA ASN A 29 6.93 1.37 -11.39
C ASN A 29 6.95 -0.14 -11.64
N ALA A 30 6.34 -0.93 -10.76
CA ALA A 30 6.19 -2.37 -10.93
C ALA A 30 5.34 -2.71 -12.17
N GLY A 31 4.25 -1.99 -12.40
CA GLY A 31 3.42 -2.13 -13.60
C GLY A 31 4.19 -1.84 -14.88
N ILE A 32 4.93 -0.73 -14.92
CA ILE A 32 5.79 -0.37 -16.08
C ILE A 32 6.84 -1.47 -16.31
N LYS A 33 7.50 -1.96 -15.25
CA LYS A 33 8.49 -3.03 -15.36
C LYS A 33 7.91 -4.33 -15.94
N ILE A 34 6.69 -4.70 -15.58
CA ILE A 34 6.03 -5.88 -16.15
C ILE A 34 5.75 -5.66 -17.64
N ILE A 35 5.26 -4.48 -18.02
CA ILE A 35 4.99 -4.14 -19.42
C ILE A 35 6.29 -4.19 -20.24
N THR A 36 7.40 -3.65 -19.72
CA THR A 36 8.67 -3.59 -20.45
C THR A 36 9.45 -4.90 -20.48
N THR A 37 9.31 -5.77 -19.49
CA THR A 37 10.06 -7.04 -19.40
C THR A 37 9.26 -8.28 -19.80
N GLY A 38 7.92 -8.21 -19.84
CA GLY A 38 7.04 -9.33 -20.16
C GLY A 38 7.09 -10.50 -19.15
N ARG A 39 7.79 -10.35 -18.01
CA ARG A 39 7.98 -11.42 -17.03
C ARG A 39 6.97 -11.31 -15.89
N GLY A 40 6.07 -12.29 -15.80
CA GLY A 40 5.05 -12.44 -14.75
C GLY A 40 5.60 -12.74 -13.34
N GLU A 41 6.91 -12.91 -13.19
CA GLU A 41 7.59 -13.19 -11.92
C GLU A 41 7.31 -12.13 -10.84
N ASN A 42 6.97 -10.90 -11.24
CA ASN A 42 6.66 -9.80 -10.33
C ASN A 42 5.17 -9.70 -9.89
N MET A 43 4.29 -10.57 -10.40
CA MET A 43 2.85 -10.52 -10.08
C MET A 43 2.51 -10.69 -8.58
N PRO A 44 3.18 -11.59 -7.82
CA PRO A 44 2.95 -11.71 -6.38
C PRO A 44 3.27 -10.41 -5.62
N SER A 45 4.31 -9.67 -6.05
CA SER A 45 4.71 -8.39 -5.47
C SER A 45 3.64 -7.31 -5.69
N ILE A 46 3.12 -7.21 -6.93
CA ILE A 46 2.01 -6.30 -7.25
C ILE A 46 0.76 -6.61 -6.42
N ARG A 47 0.42 -7.89 -6.25
CA ARG A 47 -0.74 -8.28 -5.43
C ARG A 47 -0.56 -7.84 -3.97
N ASN A 48 0.65 -7.94 -3.43
CA ASN A 48 0.96 -7.49 -2.09
C ASN A 48 0.92 -5.96 -1.97
N LEU A 49 1.45 -5.22 -2.95
CA LEU A 49 1.36 -3.75 -3.02
C LEU A 49 -0.10 -3.27 -3.06
N ARG A 50 -0.95 -3.89 -3.90
CA ARG A 50 -2.39 -3.58 -3.95
C ARG A 50 -3.08 -3.81 -2.61
N ARG A 51 -2.73 -4.89 -1.91
CA ARG A 51 -3.25 -5.17 -0.56
C ARG A 51 -2.77 -4.17 0.48
N ARG A 52 -1.49 -3.74 0.41
CA ARG A 52 -0.94 -2.70 1.28
C ARG A 52 -1.68 -1.37 1.09
N ILE A 53 -1.87 -0.94 -0.16
CA ILE A 53 -2.67 0.26 -0.49
C ILE A 53 -4.08 0.17 0.08
N ALA A 54 -4.77 -0.96 -0.11
CA ALA A 54 -6.12 -1.16 0.42
C ALA A 54 -6.16 -1.02 1.96
N ARG A 55 -5.18 -1.57 2.67
CA ARG A 55 -5.10 -1.46 4.14
C ARG A 55 -4.85 -0.04 4.60
N ILE A 56 -3.96 0.69 3.94
CA ILE A 56 -3.68 2.11 4.26
C ILE A 56 -4.97 2.92 4.13
N LEU A 57 -5.68 2.77 3.01
CA LEU A 57 -6.96 3.44 2.77
C LEU A 57 -8.02 3.08 3.83
N THR A 58 -8.11 1.81 4.22
CA THR A 58 -9.02 1.38 5.29
C THR A 58 -8.67 2.05 6.61
N ILE A 59 -7.41 2.02 7.04
CA ILE A 59 -6.98 2.59 8.33
C ILE A 59 -7.14 4.12 8.33
N MET A 60 -6.81 4.79 7.23
CA MET A 60 -7.08 6.23 7.09
C MET A 60 -8.58 6.52 7.28
N LYS A 61 -9.45 5.69 6.68
CA LYS A 61 -10.89 5.86 6.82
C LYS A 61 -11.39 5.55 8.23
N GLU A 62 -10.83 4.54 8.88
CA GLU A 62 -11.11 4.24 10.30
C GLU A 62 -10.74 5.45 11.19
N LYS A 63 -9.57 6.08 10.96
CA LYS A 63 -9.11 7.27 11.69
C LYS A 63 -9.99 8.49 11.43
N GLU A 64 -10.40 8.73 10.19
CA GLU A 64 -11.33 9.83 9.83
C GLU A 64 -12.69 9.71 10.53
N ILE A 65 -13.19 8.48 10.72
CA ILE A 65 -14.49 8.21 11.35
C ILE A 65 -14.35 8.07 12.88
N GLY A 66 -13.13 8.09 13.43
CA GLY A 66 -12.87 7.92 14.86
C GLY A 66 -13.07 6.49 15.37
N ARG A 67 -12.91 5.47 14.51
CA ARG A 67 -13.07 4.04 14.83
C ARG A 67 -11.77 3.29 15.16
N SER A 68 -10.62 3.97 15.12
CA SER A 68 -9.28 3.37 15.28
C SER A 68 -8.33 4.23 16.09
#